data_AF-A0A819LE69-F1
#
_entry.id   AF-A0A819LE69-F1
#
_cell.length_a   1.000
_cell.length_b   1.000
_cell.length_c   1.000
_cell.angle_alpha   90.00
_cell.angle_beta   90.00
_cell.angle_gamma   90.00
#
_symmetry.space_group_name_H-M   'P 1'
#
loop_
_entity.id
_entity.type
_entity.pdbx_description
1 polymer ?
#
loop_
_entity_poly.entity_id
_entity_poly.type
_entity_poly.pdbx_seq_one_letter_code
_entity_poly.pdbx_strand_id
1 'polypeptide(L)'
;NEERYKFPNPNPFIQPDEENEAASVAYHYRSWNLGNNQKIVIRCEQDCVQIGPNGEELFVNIKAINEWNSKIGSGLDWRTKLDMQRGAVLAAELRNNGFKLAKWTTCAILAGSDQMKFGYVSRQNFKDASRHTILGMQNFKPQEFATQMALNMDNGWGIVRVLVDFFMSKPDGRYLIMKDPMKPILRIYSVPENSFDSEEETSEDENDHQNSEQQKK
;
A
#
# COMPACT_ATOMS: atom_id res chain seq x y z
N ASN A 1 0.39 24.78 -11.15
CA ASN A 1 -0.47 23.61 -10.91
C ASN A 1 -1.04 23.18 -12.24
N GLU A 2 -0.66 21.99 -12.70
CA GLU A 2 -1.34 21.33 -13.80
C GLU A 2 -2.73 20.89 -13.33
N GLU A 3 -3.69 20.84 -14.26
CA GLU A 3 -5.03 20.37 -13.99
C GLU A 3 -5.00 18.88 -13.63
N ARG A 4 -5.62 18.49 -12.51
CA ARG A 4 -5.66 17.08 -12.09
C ARG A 4 -6.58 16.30 -13.02
N TYR A 5 -6.16 15.12 -13.45
CA TYR A 5 -7.04 14.18 -14.14
C TYR A 5 -8.17 13.74 -13.20
N LYS A 6 -9.43 13.93 -13.63
CA LYS A 6 -10.62 13.61 -12.85
C LYS A 6 -11.30 12.37 -13.40
N PHE A 7 -11.54 11.41 -12.53
CA PHE A 7 -12.40 10.27 -12.82
C PHE A 7 -13.89 10.68 -12.73
N PRO A 8 -14.81 9.87 -13.29
CA PRO A 8 -16.25 10.16 -13.24
C PRO A 8 -16.82 10.30 -11.82
N ASN A 9 -16.24 9.59 -10.85
CA ASN A 9 -16.64 9.64 -9.45
C ASN A 9 -15.55 10.35 -8.62
N PRO A 10 -15.92 11.20 -7.65
CA PRO A 10 -14.98 11.84 -6.75
C PRO A 10 -14.37 10.85 -5.76
N ASN A 11 -13.31 11.27 -5.06
CA ASN A 11 -12.72 10.51 -3.98
C ASN A 11 -13.73 10.39 -2.81
N PRO A 12 -14.06 9.16 -2.35
CA PRO A 12 -15.10 8.95 -1.34
C PRO A 12 -14.65 9.20 0.11
N PHE A 13 -13.37 9.57 0.34
CA PHE A 13 -12.80 9.74 1.68
C PHE A 13 -12.53 11.19 2.06
N ILE A 14 -12.86 12.13 1.18
CA ILE A 14 -12.61 13.55 1.39
C ILE A 14 -13.92 14.32 1.32
N GLN A 15 -14.03 15.37 2.12
CA GLN A 15 -15.13 16.30 1.97
C GLN A 15 -14.87 17.24 0.77
N PRO A 16 -15.91 17.83 0.15
CA PRO A 16 -15.74 18.68 -1.02
C PRO A 16 -14.79 19.88 -0.84
N ASP A 17 -14.66 20.40 0.38
CA ASP A 17 -13.79 21.51 0.75
C ASP A 17 -12.31 21.09 0.95
N GLU A 18 -12.03 19.79 1.09
CA GLU A 18 -10.69 19.24 1.33
C GLU A 18 -9.97 18.79 0.03
N GLU A 19 -10.61 18.94 -1.14
CA GLU A 19 -10.09 18.42 -2.43
C GLU A 19 -8.68 18.94 -2.77
N ASN A 20 -8.38 20.19 -2.38
CA ASN A 20 -7.09 20.81 -2.64
C ASN A 20 -5.97 20.36 -1.67
N GLU A 21 -6.33 19.89 -0.47
CA GLU A 21 -5.39 19.39 0.53
C GLU A 21 -5.12 17.89 0.36
N ALA A 22 -6.05 17.18 -0.27
CA ALA A 22 -5.93 15.77 -0.56
C ALA A 22 -4.71 15.46 -1.45
N ALA A 23 -4.00 14.38 -1.08
CA ALA A 23 -2.98 13.80 -1.92
C ALA A 23 -3.56 13.34 -3.27
N SER A 24 -2.74 13.36 -4.31
CA SER A 24 -3.09 12.76 -5.60
C SER A 24 -3.22 11.24 -5.43
N VAL A 25 -4.45 10.74 -5.49
CA VAL A 25 -4.75 9.31 -5.49
C VAL A 25 -6.07 9.08 -6.22
N ALA A 26 -6.14 8.02 -7.00
CA ALA A 26 -7.37 7.53 -7.60
C ALA A 26 -7.67 6.11 -7.14
N TYR A 27 -8.94 5.79 -6.89
CA TYR A 27 -9.39 4.49 -6.43
C TYR A 27 -10.14 3.74 -7.52
N HIS A 28 -9.68 2.54 -7.86
CA HIS A 28 -10.32 1.65 -8.83
C HIS A 28 -10.90 0.43 -8.10
N TYR A 29 -12.21 0.24 -8.18
CA TYR A 29 -12.86 -0.97 -7.65
C TYR A 29 -12.93 -2.01 -8.75
N ARG A 30 -12.15 -3.07 -8.63
CA ARG A 30 -12.05 -4.13 -9.64
C ARG A 30 -12.53 -5.45 -9.05
N SER A 31 -13.17 -6.28 -9.87
CA SER A 31 -13.62 -7.62 -9.46
C SER A 31 -12.90 -8.72 -10.23
N TRP A 32 -12.53 -9.78 -9.54
CA TRP A 32 -11.98 -10.99 -10.14
C TRP A 32 -12.85 -12.19 -9.77
N ASN A 33 -13.03 -13.08 -10.75
CA ASN A 33 -13.69 -14.36 -10.53
C ASN A 33 -12.66 -15.35 -9.99
N LEU A 34 -12.89 -15.91 -8.81
CA LEU A 34 -12.00 -16.91 -8.22
C LEU A 34 -12.38 -18.34 -8.64
N GLY A 35 -13.55 -18.54 -9.26
CA GLY A 35 -14.16 -19.86 -9.50
C GLY A 35 -15.14 -20.26 -8.38
N ASN A 36 -15.87 -21.36 -8.54
CA ASN A 36 -16.85 -21.88 -7.57
C ASN A 36 -17.87 -20.81 -7.10
N ASN A 37 -18.36 -19.97 -8.01
CA ASN A 37 -19.27 -18.86 -7.73
C ASN A 37 -18.75 -17.82 -6.71
N GLN A 38 -17.44 -17.81 -6.42
CA GLN A 38 -16.82 -16.81 -5.57
C GLN A 38 -16.21 -15.69 -6.42
N LYS A 39 -16.42 -14.46 -5.97
CA LYS A 39 -15.81 -13.27 -6.54
C LYS A 39 -15.08 -12.51 -5.43
N ILE A 40 -13.98 -11.88 -5.80
CA ILE A 40 -13.27 -10.94 -4.94
C ILE A 40 -13.35 -9.56 -5.57
N VAL A 41 -13.64 -8.56 -4.75
CA VAL A 41 -13.59 -7.16 -5.12
C VAL A 41 -12.44 -6.52 -4.37
N ILE A 42 -11.54 -5.83 -5.09
CA ILE A 42 -10.38 -5.18 -4.50
C ILE A 42 -10.46 -3.70 -4.87
N ARG A 43 -10.32 -2.83 -3.86
CA ARG A 43 -10.06 -1.41 -4.05
C ARG A 43 -8.57 -1.25 -4.35
N CYS A 44 -8.26 -0.85 -5.57
CA CYS A 44 -6.91 -0.59 -6.05
C CYS A 44 -6.65 0.92 -6.12
N GLU A 45 -5.37 1.30 -6.19
CA GLU A 45 -4.93 2.69 -6.07
C GLU A 45 -3.95 3.05 -7.20
N GLN A 46 -4.13 4.24 -7.78
CA GLN A 46 -3.22 4.87 -8.75
C GLN A 46 -2.71 6.19 -8.17
N ASP A 47 -1.41 6.45 -8.33
CA ASP A 47 -0.77 7.61 -7.69
C ASP A 47 -0.73 8.83 -8.65
N CYS A 48 -0.53 8.61 -9.95
CA CYS A 48 -0.59 9.68 -10.95
C CYS A 48 -0.95 9.18 -12.36
N VAL A 49 -1.18 10.13 -13.26
CA VAL A 49 -1.27 9.92 -14.71
C VAL A 49 -0.10 10.60 -15.41
N GLN A 50 0.38 10.04 -16.51
CA GLN A 50 1.34 10.66 -17.40
C GLN A 50 0.84 10.56 -18.84
N ILE A 51 1.03 11.60 -19.65
CA ILE A 51 0.78 11.54 -21.08
C ILE A 51 1.93 10.81 -21.77
N GLY A 52 1.61 9.73 -22.46
CA GLY A 52 2.52 8.92 -23.26
C GLY A 52 2.91 9.60 -24.58
N PRO A 53 3.88 9.03 -25.32
CA PRO A 53 4.40 9.63 -26.54
C PRO A 53 3.37 9.85 -27.65
N ASN A 54 2.28 9.08 -27.67
CA ASN A 54 1.22 9.19 -28.66
C ASN A 54 -0.01 9.96 -28.13
N GLY A 55 0.12 10.61 -26.98
CA GLY A 55 -0.99 11.32 -26.32
C GLY A 55 -1.89 10.42 -25.48
N GLU A 56 -1.56 9.15 -25.31
CA GLU A 56 -2.31 8.23 -24.45
C GLU A 56 -2.09 8.53 -22.96
N GLU A 57 -3.10 8.28 -22.13
CA GLU A 57 -2.99 8.39 -20.69
C GLU A 57 -2.39 7.11 -20.11
N LEU A 58 -1.28 7.24 -19.39
CA LEU A 58 -0.59 6.15 -18.72
C LEU A 58 -0.77 6.30 -17.21
N PHE A 59 -1.38 5.30 -16.57
CA PHE A 59 -1.55 5.28 -15.13
C PHE A 59 -0.32 4.72 -14.44
N VAL A 60 0.08 5.37 -13.35
CA VAL A 60 1.36 5.13 -12.71
C VAL A 60 1.20 4.97 -11.20
N ASN A 61 1.85 3.94 -10.68
CA ASN A 61 2.15 3.87 -9.24
C ASN A 61 3.54 4.40 -8.93
N ILE A 62 3.63 5.26 -7.92
CA ILE A 62 4.87 5.86 -7.44
C ILE A 62 5.17 5.30 -6.06
N LYS A 63 6.40 4.80 -5.88
CA LYS A 63 6.92 4.34 -4.58
C LYS A 63 8.34 4.85 -4.38
N ALA A 64 8.77 4.96 -3.12
CA ALA A 64 10.11 5.46 -2.78
C ALA A 64 10.91 4.36 -2.08
N ILE A 65 12.09 4.05 -2.62
CA ILE A 65 13.08 3.20 -1.97
C ILE A 65 14.04 4.11 -1.22
N ASN A 66 14.35 3.76 0.03
CA ASN A 66 15.12 4.61 0.92
C ASN A 66 16.45 3.98 1.37
N GLU A 67 17.51 4.79 1.33
CA GLU A 67 18.83 4.47 1.88
C GLU A 67 19.05 5.29 3.16
N TRP A 68 19.28 4.60 4.28
CA TRP A 68 19.50 5.23 5.59
C TRP A 68 20.99 5.29 5.96
N ASN A 69 21.77 4.26 5.61
CA ASN A 69 23.22 4.20 5.81
C ASN A 69 23.85 3.20 4.82
N SER A 70 24.61 3.72 3.85
CA SER A 70 25.25 2.93 2.80
C SER A 70 26.28 1.92 3.32
N LYS A 71 26.88 2.17 4.50
CA LYS A 71 27.95 1.32 5.06
C LYS A 71 27.43 0.05 5.74
N ILE A 72 26.22 0.08 6.28
CA ILE A 72 25.64 -1.03 7.07
C ILE A 72 24.60 -1.81 6.25
N GLY A 73 23.94 -1.15 5.29
CA GLY A 73 22.94 -1.79 4.42
C GLY A 73 23.58 -2.70 3.36
N SER A 74 23.49 -2.30 2.10
CA SER A 74 24.02 -3.07 0.97
C SER A 74 25.54 -2.96 0.78
N GLY A 75 26.21 -2.06 1.49
CA GLY A 75 27.61 -1.68 1.22
C GLY A 75 27.76 -0.87 -0.08
N LEU A 76 26.67 -0.51 -0.75
CA LEU A 76 26.65 0.25 -1.99
C LEU A 76 26.18 1.67 -1.69
N ASP A 77 27.05 2.65 -1.86
CA ASP A 77 26.69 4.06 -1.76
C ASP A 77 25.93 4.51 -3.02
N TRP A 78 24.64 4.77 -2.87
CA TRP A 78 23.77 5.10 -4.00
C TRP A 78 24.21 6.35 -4.75
N ARG A 79 24.81 7.33 -4.05
CA ARG A 79 25.29 8.58 -4.67
C ARG A 79 26.34 8.36 -5.75
N THR A 80 27.16 7.33 -5.58
CA THR A 80 28.21 6.97 -6.55
C THR A 80 27.79 5.85 -7.49
N LYS A 81 26.83 5.01 -7.07
CA LYS A 81 26.48 3.77 -7.78
C LYS A 81 25.22 3.83 -8.62
N LEU A 82 24.28 4.75 -8.40
CA LEU A 82 23.02 4.78 -9.15
C LEU A 82 23.20 5.07 -10.66
N ASP A 83 24.19 5.88 -11.01
CA ASP A 83 24.46 6.21 -12.41
C ASP A 83 25.27 5.11 -13.11
N MET A 84 26.30 4.59 -12.45
CA MET A 84 27.23 3.60 -13.05
C MET A 84 26.75 2.15 -12.92
N GLN A 85 26.06 1.81 -11.83
CA GLN A 85 25.77 0.43 -11.41
C GLN A 85 24.31 0.29 -10.95
N ARG A 86 23.39 0.90 -11.69
CA ARG A 86 21.96 0.92 -11.41
C ARG A 86 21.36 -0.46 -11.11
N GLY A 87 21.71 -1.47 -11.91
CA GLY A 87 21.25 -2.85 -11.72
C GLY A 87 21.76 -3.48 -10.43
N ALA A 88 22.99 -3.16 -9.99
CA ALA A 88 23.54 -3.67 -8.74
C ALA A 88 22.81 -3.09 -7.52
N VAL A 89 22.47 -1.79 -7.58
CA VAL A 89 21.67 -1.14 -6.54
C VAL A 89 20.28 -1.80 -6.45
N LEU A 90 19.61 -1.97 -7.59
CA LEU A 90 18.30 -2.62 -7.62
C LEU A 90 18.35 -4.07 -7.13
N ALA A 91 19.35 -4.85 -7.52
CA ALA A 91 19.52 -6.24 -7.07
C ALA A 91 19.74 -6.32 -5.55
N ALA A 92 20.53 -5.40 -4.98
CA ALA A 92 20.70 -5.32 -3.53
C ALA A 92 19.37 -5.00 -2.82
N GLU A 93 18.57 -4.10 -3.39
CA GLU A 93 17.25 -3.76 -2.86
C GLU A 93 16.24 -4.89 -2.98
N LEU A 94 16.25 -5.65 -4.08
CA LEU A 94 15.44 -6.86 -4.22
C LEU A 94 15.76 -7.90 -3.15
N ARG A 95 17.04 -8.09 -2.82
CA ARG A 95 17.47 -9.01 -1.77
C ARG A 95 17.08 -8.52 -0.38
N ASN A 96 17.30 -7.25 -0.07
CA ASN A 96 17.12 -6.71 1.28
C ASN A 96 15.65 -6.35 1.58
N ASN A 97 14.88 -5.96 0.57
CA ASN A 97 13.53 -5.43 0.69
C ASN A 97 12.50 -6.21 -0.16
N GLY A 98 12.79 -7.45 -0.53
CA GLY A 98 11.98 -8.26 -1.45
C GLY A 98 10.50 -8.30 -1.11
N PHE A 99 10.13 -8.48 0.17
CA PHE A 99 8.71 -8.48 0.57
C PHE A 99 8.01 -7.12 0.33
N LYS A 100 8.70 -6.00 0.60
CA LYS A 100 8.17 -4.65 0.37
C LYS A 100 7.94 -4.41 -1.12
N LEU A 101 8.94 -4.74 -1.94
CA LEU A 101 8.89 -4.57 -3.39
C LEU A 101 7.84 -5.51 -4.03
N ALA A 102 7.72 -6.74 -3.55
CA ALA A 102 6.68 -7.68 -3.99
C ALA A 102 5.28 -7.12 -3.74
N LYS A 103 5.00 -6.61 -2.52
CA LYS A 103 3.70 -5.98 -2.21
C LYS A 103 3.38 -4.83 -3.16
N TRP A 104 4.32 -3.91 -3.36
CA TRP A 104 4.11 -2.79 -4.27
C TRP A 104 3.80 -3.26 -5.70
N THR A 105 4.56 -4.25 -6.17
CA THR A 105 4.41 -4.80 -7.53
C THR A 105 3.06 -5.48 -7.70
N THR A 106 2.64 -6.29 -6.72
CA THR A 106 1.30 -6.90 -6.69
C THR A 106 0.22 -5.82 -6.73
N CYS A 107 0.32 -4.77 -5.91
CA CYS A 107 -0.66 -3.67 -5.92
C CYS A 107 -0.75 -3.00 -7.28
N ALA A 108 0.37 -2.71 -7.95
CA ALA A 108 0.36 -2.08 -9.27
C ALA A 108 -0.23 -3.00 -10.36
N ILE A 109 0.08 -4.30 -10.30
CA ILE A 109 -0.54 -5.29 -11.19
C ILE A 109 -2.05 -5.34 -10.98
N LEU A 110 -2.50 -5.40 -9.73
CA LEU A 110 -3.93 -5.41 -9.39
C LEU A 110 -4.63 -4.09 -9.76
N ALA A 111 -3.94 -2.95 -9.66
CA ALA A 111 -4.46 -1.67 -10.09
C ALA A 111 -4.51 -1.52 -11.63
N GLY A 112 -3.77 -2.36 -12.36
CA GLY A 112 -3.69 -2.31 -13.82
C GLY A 112 -2.85 -1.15 -14.31
N SER A 113 -1.83 -0.76 -13.55
CA SER A 113 -0.97 0.38 -13.85
C SER A 113 -0.07 0.07 -15.05
N ASP A 114 0.05 1.04 -15.96
CA ASP A 114 0.94 0.94 -17.11
C ASP A 114 2.41 0.99 -16.68
N GLN A 115 2.69 1.81 -15.66
CA GLN A 115 4.03 1.97 -15.10
C GLN A 115 4.04 1.95 -13.58
N MET A 116 5.18 1.54 -13.06
CA MET A 116 5.58 1.68 -11.68
C MET A 116 6.89 2.46 -11.64
N LYS A 117 6.95 3.49 -10.79
CA LYS A 117 8.12 4.35 -10.64
C LYS A 117 8.70 4.23 -9.24
N PHE A 118 10.01 4.04 -9.18
CA PHE A 118 10.77 4.04 -7.93
C PHE A 118 11.65 5.27 -7.84
N GLY A 119 11.36 6.12 -6.85
CA GLY A 119 12.28 7.18 -6.42
C GLY A 119 13.33 6.62 -5.47
N TYR A 120 14.59 6.93 -5.71
CA TYR A 120 15.70 6.59 -4.82
C TYR A 120 15.98 7.76 -3.89
N VAL A 121 15.65 7.60 -2.62
CA VAL A 121 15.76 8.65 -1.59
C VAL A 121 16.84 8.25 -0.60
N SER A 122 17.82 9.12 -0.36
CA SER A 122 18.88 8.87 0.63
C SER A 122 18.89 9.98 1.66
N ARG A 123 19.23 9.65 2.92
CA ARG A 123 19.49 10.68 3.94
C ARG A 123 20.63 11.58 3.52
N GLN A 124 20.55 12.88 3.79
CA GLN A 124 21.66 13.81 3.53
C GLN A 124 22.89 13.46 4.40
N ASN A 125 22.63 13.15 5.66
CA ASN A 125 23.62 12.63 6.60
C ASN A 125 23.02 11.38 7.26
N PHE A 126 23.74 10.26 7.28
CA PHE A 126 23.23 8.99 7.82
C PHE A 126 22.79 9.09 9.29
N LYS A 127 23.34 10.05 10.06
CA LYS A 127 22.98 10.32 11.46
C LYS A 127 21.70 11.13 11.63
N ASP A 128 21.24 11.82 10.59
CA ASP A 128 20.11 12.74 10.64
C ASP A 128 18.96 12.19 9.79
N ALA A 129 17.86 11.80 10.45
CA ALA A 129 16.68 11.24 9.82
C ALA A 129 15.68 12.31 9.35
N SER A 130 15.94 13.60 9.56
CA SER A 130 15.01 14.68 9.19
C SER A 130 15.18 15.16 7.75
N ARG A 131 16.39 15.00 7.18
CA ARG A 131 16.75 15.55 5.86
C ARG A 131 17.11 14.46 4.86
N HIS A 132 16.44 14.52 3.71
CA HIS A 132 16.57 13.56 2.63
C HIS A 132 16.85 14.25 1.30
N THR A 133 17.41 13.50 0.36
CA THR A 133 17.65 13.94 -1.02
C THR A 133 17.21 12.85 -1.98
N ILE A 134 16.52 13.24 -3.05
CA ILE A 134 16.17 12.36 -4.16
C ILE A 134 17.39 12.26 -5.07
N LEU A 135 17.90 11.04 -5.25
CA LEU A 135 19.08 10.77 -6.07
C LEU A 135 18.72 10.44 -7.53
N GLY A 136 17.52 9.92 -7.75
CA GLY A 136 17.06 9.57 -9.09
C GLY A 136 15.76 8.78 -9.06
N MET A 137 15.30 8.41 -10.24
CA MET A 137 14.08 7.65 -10.44
C MET A 137 14.31 6.54 -11.49
N GLN A 138 13.61 5.43 -11.32
CA GLN A 138 13.54 4.36 -12.30
C GLN A 138 12.09 4.02 -12.60
N ASN A 139 11.80 3.71 -13.86
CA ASN A 139 10.48 3.34 -14.34
C ASN A 139 10.50 1.86 -14.75
N PHE A 140 9.44 1.15 -14.42
CA PHE A 140 9.25 -0.26 -14.75
C PHE A 140 7.83 -0.47 -15.24
N LYS A 141 7.63 -1.47 -16.11
CA LYS A 141 6.30 -2.06 -16.27
C LYS A 141 6.07 -3.08 -15.16
N PRO A 142 4.91 -3.08 -14.46
CA PRO A 142 4.71 -3.96 -13.31
C PRO A 142 4.91 -5.46 -13.61
N GLN A 143 4.44 -5.93 -14.77
CA GLN A 143 4.57 -7.35 -15.18
C GLN A 143 6.03 -7.76 -15.45
N GLU A 144 6.80 -6.88 -16.11
CA GLU A 144 8.22 -7.12 -16.37
C GLU A 144 9.00 -7.13 -15.05
N PHE A 145 8.68 -6.23 -14.12
CA PHE A 145 9.34 -6.18 -12.81
C PHE A 145 8.98 -7.38 -11.92
N ALA A 146 7.73 -7.85 -11.94
CA ALA A 146 7.33 -9.09 -11.26
C ALA A 146 8.17 -10.29 -11.72
N THR A 147 8.40 -10.39 -13.03
CA THR A 147 9.26 -11.43 -13.61
C THR A 147 10.70 -11.31 -13.11
N GLN A 148 11.26 -10.09 -13.07
CA GLN A 148 12.63 -9.85 -12.58
C GLN A 148 12.84 -10.24 -11.12
N MET A 149 11.81 -10.11 -10.27
CA MET A 149 11.88 -10.50 -8.86
C MET A 149 11.37 -11.92 -8.57
N ALA A 150 11.09 -12.71 -9.61
CA ALA A 150 10.50 -14.05 -9.50
C ALA A 150 9.16 -14.08 -8.73
N LEU A 151 8.34 -13.05 -8.88
CA LEU A 151 6.99 -12.97 -8.32
C LEU A 151 5.98 -13.61 -9.28
N ASN A 152 5.43 -14.75 -8.89
CA ASN A 152 4.41 -15.45 -9.67
C ASN A 152 3.00 -15.10 -9.17
N MET A 153 2.22 -14.41 -10.01
CA MET A 153 0.85 -13.99 -9.69
C MET A 153 -0.13 -15.17 -9.62
N ASP A 154 0.06 -16.24 -10.37
CA ASP A 154 -0.78 -17.44 -10.30
C ASP A 154 -0.61 -18.14 -8.95
N ASN A 155 0.63 -18.22 -8.45
CA ASN A 155 0.90 -18.71 -7.10
C ASN A 155 0.22 -17.81 -6.04
N GLY A 156 0.29 -16.48 -6.20
CA GLY A 156 -0.39 -15.53 -5.33
C GLY A 156 -1.90 -15.73 -5.29
N TRP A 157 -2.54 -15.86 -6.46
CA TRP A 157 -3.97 -16.16 -6.56
C TRP A 157 -4.34 -17.52 -5.96
N GLY A 158 -3.48 -18.53 -6.13
CA GLY A 158 -3.65 -19.85 -5.48
C GLY A 158 -3.66 -19.75 -3.95
N ILE A 159 -2.76 -18.95 -3.37
CA ILE A 159 -2.74 -18.71 -1.91
C ILE A 159 -4.02 -17.99 -1.45
N VAL A 160 -4.44 -16.93 -2.16
CA VAL A 160 -5.68 -16.20 -1.85
C VAL A 160 -6.88 -17.13 -1.93
N ARG A 161 -6.95 -17.98 -2.96
CA ARG A 161 -8.02 -18.97 -3.13
C ARG A 161 -8.13 -19.91 -1.93
N VAL A 162 -7.01 -20.47 -1.49
CA VAL A 162 -6.97 -21.37 -0.32
C VAL A 162 -7.46 -20.66 0.94
N LEU A 163 -7.09 -19.39 1.15
CA LEU A 163 -7.55 -18.61 2.28
C LEU A 163 -9.06 -18.34 2.21
N VAL A 164 -9.58 -17.94 1.05
CA VAL A 164 -11.01 -17.69 0.86
C VAL A 164 -11.82 -18.96 1.11
N ASP A 165 -11.41 -20.10 0.54
CA ASP A 165 -12.08 -21.38 0.77
C ASP A 165 -12.03 -21.81 2.24
N PHE A 166 -10.91 -21.55 2.93
CA PHE A 166 -10.82 -21.78 4.36
C PHE A 166 -11.85 -20.96 5.13
N PHE A 167 -11.93 -19.64 4.92
CA PHE A 167 -12.87 -18.78 5.67
C PHE A 167 -14.33 -19.04 5.30
N MET A 168 -14.63 -19.37 4.05
CA MET A 168 -15.98 -19.76 3.62
C MET A 168 -16.46 -21.06 4.27
N SER A 169 -15.55 -21.90 4.77
CA SER A 169 -15.88 -23.12 5.54
C SER A 169 -16.06 -22.86 7.05
N LYS A 170 -15.74 -21.66 7.52
CA LYS A 170 -15.83 -21.30 8.95
C LYS A 170 -17.16 -20.63 9.26
N PRO A 171 -17.65 -20.75 10.51
CA PRO A 171 -18.83 -19.99 10.92
C PRO A 171 -18.54 -18.49 10.89
N ASP A 172 -19.62 -17.71 10.77
CA ASP A 172 -19.57 -16.26 10.84
C ASP A 172 -18.91 -15.81 12.15
N GLY A 173 -18.03 -14.82 12.06
CA GLY A 173 -17.27 -14.31 13.21
C GLY A 173 -16.06 -13.49 12.78
N ARG A 174 -15.34 -12.94 13.77
CA ARG A 174 -14.10 -12.19 13.54
C ARG A 174 -12.88 -13.11 13.59
N TYR A 175 -11.98 -12.96 12.63
CA TYR A 175 -10.77 -13.75 12.51
C TYR A 175 -9.53 -12.86 12.37
N LEU A 176 -8.40 -13.33 12.88
CA LEU A 176 -7.10 -12.67 12.78
C LEU A 176 -6.08 -13.61 12.12
N ILE A 177 -5.47 -13.16 11.03
CA ILE A 177 -4.32 -13.84 10.41
C ILE A 177 -3.05 -13.15 10.90
N MET A 178 -2.15 -13.92 11.52
CA MET A 178 -0.88 -13.42 12.05
C MET A 178 0.29 -14.23 11.50
N LYS A 179 1.31 -13.52 11.01
CA LYS A 179 2.62 -14.12 10.70
C LYS A 179 3.40 -14.26 11.99
N ASP A 180 3.80 -15.49 12.31
CA ASP A 180 4.65 -15.76 13.47
C ASP A 180 5.98 -14.98 13.33
N PRO A 181 6.42 -14.22 14.34
CA PRO A 181 7.61 -13.37 14.22
C PRO A 181 8.91 -14.16 14.03
N MET A 182 8.98 -15.37 14.60
CA MET A 182 10.20 -16.18 14.62
C MET A 182 10.15 -17.31 13.60
N LYS A 183 8.97 -17.88 13.37
CA LYS A 183 8.79 -19.04 12.50
C LYS A 183 8.17 -18.63 11.16
N PRO A 184 8.52 -19.29 10.04
CA PRO A 184 7.92 -19.02 8.73
C PRO A 184 6.51 -19.63 8.60
N ILE A 185 5.61 -19.36 9.55
CA ILE A 185 4.25 -19.90 9.59
C ILE A 185 3.22 -18.78 9.76
N LEU A 186 2.05 -18.95 9.12
CA LEU A 186 0.87 -18.13 9.34
C LEU A 186 -0.06 -18.85 10.32
N ARG A 187 -0.62 -18.11 11.27
CA ARG A 187 -1.60 -18.59 12.24
C ARG A 187 -2.91 -17.85 12.05
N ILE A 188 -4.02 -18.57 12.18
CA ILE A 188 -5.36 -18.01 12.09
C ILE A 188 -6.03 -18.20 13.45
N TYR A 189 -6.53 -17.11 14.01
CA TYR A 189 -7.23 -17.08 15.30
C TYR A 189 -8.69 -16.67 15.06
N SER A 190 -9.62 -17.34 15.74
CA SER A 190 -10.96 -16.80 15.96
C SER A 190 -10.88 -15.86 17.14
N VAL A 191 -11.43 -14.66 17.02
CA VAL A 191 -11.39 -13.65 18.08
C VAL A 191 -12.80 -13.22 18.44
N PRO A 192 -13.07 -12.82 19.71
CA PRO A 192 -14.34 -12.22 20.10
C PRO A 192 -14.73 -11.05 19.21
N GLU A 193 -16.03 -10.79 19.07
CA GLU A 193 -16.50 -9.67 18.24
C GLU A 193 -15.92 -8.35 18.73
N ASN A 194 -15.90 -8.06 20.01
CA ASN A 194 -15.35 -6.81 20.56
C ASN A 194 -13.82 -6.65 20.51
N SER A 195 -13.07 -7.55 19.85
CA SER A 195 -11.58 -7.56 19.93
C SER A 195 -10.87 -6.40 19.23
N PHE A 196 -11.55 -5.69 18.34
CA PHE A 196 -10.98 -4.58 17.55
C PHE A 196 -11.73 -3.27 17.75
N ASP A 197 -12.75 -3.27 18.61
CA ASP A 197 -13.51 -2.08 18.93
C ASP A 197 -12.60 -1.25 19.85
N SER A 198 -12.20 -0.07 19.41
CA SER A 198 -11.36 0.84 20.19
C SER A 198 -12.09 1.26 21.46
N GLU A 199 -11.40 1.29 22.60
CA GLU A 199 -11.94 1.77 23.89
C GLU A 199 -12.44 3.24 23.83
N GLU A 200 -12.19 3.96 22.74
CA GLU A 200 -12.57 5.37 22.51
C GLU A 200 -14.07 5.61 22.28
N GLU A 201 -14.93 4.58 22.13
CA GLU A 201 -16.39 4.77 22.00
C GLU A 201 -17.14 4.83 23.36
N THR A 202 -16.45 4.83 24.50
CA THR A 202 -17.08 4.74 25.84
C THR A 202 -16.94 5.98 26.73
N SER A 203 -16.73 7.18 26.18
CA SER A 203 -16.55 8.39 27.02
C SER A 203 -17.42 9.63 26.68
N GLU A 204 -18.59 9.49 26.05
CA GLU A 204 -19.43 10.67 25.72
C GLU A 204 -20.90 10.66 26.19
N ASP A 205 -21.34 9.80 27.13
CA ASP A 205 -22.77 9.79 27.54
C ASP A 205 -23.05 9.68 29.06
N GLU A 206 -22.29 10.35 29.94
CA GLU A 206 -22.68 10.47 31.37
C GLU A 206 -22.38 11.84 32.00
N ASN A 207 -22.75 12.96 31.37
CA ASN A 207 -22.75 14.27 32.06
C ASN A 207 -23.84 15.22 31.57
N ASP A 208 -25.11 14.79 31.61
CA ASP A 208 -26.20 15.77 31.50
C ASP A 208 -27.49 15.30 32.18
N HIS A 209 -27.50 15.16 33.51
CA HIS A 209 -28.73 15.21 34.33
C HIS A 209 -28.41 15.48 35.81
N GLN A 210 -28.37 16.76 36.21
CA GLN A 210 -28.95 17.28 37.46
C GLN A 210 -28.62 18.77 37.64
N ASN A 211 -29.39 19.66 36.99
CA ASN A 211 -29.67 20.96 37.60
C ASN A 211 -30.94 21.60 37.00
N SER A 212 -32.10 21.29 37.57
CA SER A 212 -33.27 22.20 37.53
C SER A 212 -34.40 21.65 38.40
N GLU A 213 -34.33 21.90 39.72
CA GLU A 213 -35.54 22.00 40.54
C GLU A 213 -35.27 22.81 41.82
N GLN A 214 -35.07 24.12 41.64
CA GLN A 214 -35.37 25.12 42.67
C GLN A 214 -36.29 26.18 42.06
N GLN A 215 -37.60 25.93 42.12
CA GLN A 215 -38.63 26.95 42.28
C GLN A 215 -40.00 26.27 42.45
N LYS A 216 -40.46 26.16 43.71
CA LYS A 216 -41.87 26.26 44.12
C LYS A 216 -42.03 26.06 45.63
N LYS A 217 -41.89 27.17 46.36
CA LYS A 217 -42.85 27.73 47.35
C LYS A 217 -42.15 28.64 48.33
#